data_AF-A0A7X8PQM1-F1
#
_entry.id   AF-A0A7X8PQM1-F1
#
_cell.length_a   1.000
_cell.length_b   1.000
_cell.length_c   1.000
_cell.angle_alpha   90.00
_cell.angle_beta   90.00
_cell.angle_gamma   90.00
#
_symmetry.space_group_name_H-M   'P 1'
#
loop_
_entity.id
_entity.type
_entity.pdbx_description
1 polymer ?
#
loop_
_entity_poly.entity_id
_entity_poly.type
_entity_poly.pdbx_seq_one_letter_code
_entity_poly.pdbx_strand_id
1 'polypeptide(L)'
;MRTNQLILSGLHITEDEYSYKGQFILSAQGKSRSVDMDDLEQSSFISELKSFFDLEEPAGDIRNILMDMIVEKAHISSRFVEGKNYEETSKKEKVERGARSLDRA
;
A
#
# COMPACT_ATOMS: atom_id res chain seq x y z
N MET A 1 17.41 11.41 6.91
CA MET A 1 16.00 11.17 7.30
C MET A 1 15.61 9.75 6.90
N ARG A 2 14.71 9.10 7.66
CA ARG A 2 14.18 7.77 7.30
C ARG A 2 12.96 7.87 6.38
N THR A 3 12.86 6.97 5.42
CA THR A 3 11.80 6.89 4.40
C THR A 3 10.44 6.64 5.05
N ASN A 4 10.39 5.86 6.14
CA ASN A 4 9.16 5.60 6.90
C ASN A 4 8.62 6.81 7.68
N GLN A 5 9.38 7.91 7.76
CA GLN A 5 8.92 9.18 8.34
C GLN A 5 8.25 10.06 7.29
N LEU A 6 8.28 9.68 6.01
CA LEU A 6 7.54 10.37 4.96
C LEU A 6 6.05 10.15 5.15
N ILE A 7 5.29 11.23 5.02
CA ILE A 7 3.83 11.18 5.05
C ILE A 7 3.34 11.03 3.62
N LEU A 8 2.76 9.86 3.31
CA LEU A 8 2.06 9.64 2.05
C LEU A 8 0.64 10.18 2.19
N SER A 9 0.18 11.03 1.28
CA SER A 9 -1.18 11.59 1.26
C SER A 9 -1.73 11.67 -0.16
N GLY A 10 -3.06 11.82 -0.28
CA GLY A 10 -3.72 11.95 -1.59
C GLY A 10 -3.52 10.75 -2.53
N LEU A 11 -3.40 9.53 -1.98
CA LEU A 11 -3.24 8.33 -2.77
C LEU A 11 -4.48 8.12 -3.65
N HIS A 12 -4.28 8.19 -4.96
CA HIS A 12 -5.28 7.90 -5.96
C HIS A 12 -4.78 6.73 -6.80
N ILE A 13 -5.49 5.61 -6.75
CA ILE A 13 -5.18 4.42 -7.53
C ILE A 13 -6.33 4.17 -8.48
N THR A 14 -6.02 4.10 -9.76
CA THR A 14 -6.95 3.75 -10.84
C THR A 14 -6.42 2.51 -11.54
N GLU A 15 -7.29 1.52 -11.70
CA GLU A 15 -7.05 0.33 -12.50
C GLU A 15 -7.59 0.58 -13.92
N ASP A 16 -6.74 0.55 -14.93
CA ASP A 16 -7.12 0.71 -16.33
C ASP A 16 -6.44 -0.38 -17.16
N GLU A 17 -7.22 -1.26 -17.79
CA GLU A 17 -6.76 -2.35 -18.65
C GLU A 17 -5.55 -3.14 -18.11
N TYR A 18 -5.64 -3.66 -16.88
CA TYR A 18 -4.58 -4.41 -16.18
C TYR A 18 -3.32 -3.61 -15.78
N SER A 19 -3.32 -2.29 -15.98
CA SER A 19 -2.27 -1.39 -15.51
C SER A 19 -2.77 -0.60 -14.30
N TYR A 20 -2.09 -0.76 -13.17
CA TYR A 20 -2.36 0.02 -11.97
C TYR A 20 -1.61 1.35 -12.07
N LYS A 21 -2.36 2.44 -12.26
CA LYS A 21 -1.81 3.80 -12.17
C LYS A 21 -2.10 4.36 -10.80
N GLY A 22 -1.05 4.78 -10.10
CA GLY A 22 -1.13 5.36 -8.77
C GLY A 22 -0.44 6.71 -8.74
N GLN A 23 -1.11 7.74 -8.22
CA GLN A 23 -0.48 9.02 -7.91
C GLN A 23 -0.67 9.34 -6.43
N PHE A 24 0.37 9.88 -5.79
CA PHE A 24 0.33 10.26 -4.39
C PHE A 24 1.29 11.40 -4.09
N ILE A 25 1.16 12.01 -2.92
CA ILE A 25 2.02 13.09 -2.46
C ILE A 25 2.84 12.58 -1.28
N LEU A 26 4.16 12.69 -1.39
CA LEU A 26 5.08 12.52 -0.26
C LEU A 26 5.34 13.86 0.39
N SER A 27 5.22 13.91 1.71
CA SER A 27 5.46 15.13 2.48
C SER A 27 6.37 14.86 3.68
N ALA A 28 7.32 15.75 3.92
CA ALA A 28 8.22 15.71 5.07
C ALA A 28 8.79 17.09 5.39
N GLN A 29 8.78 17.47 6.68
CA GLN A 29 9.42 18.69 7.19
C GLN A 29 9.12 19.97 6.37
N GLY A 30 7.87 20.11 5.88
CA GLY A 30 7.44 21.25 5.07
C GLY A 30 7.77 21.16 3.58
N LYS A 31 8.44 20.10 3.12
CA LYS A 31 8.60 19.76 1.70
C LYS A 31 7.53 18.77 1.28
N SER A 32 6.99 18.95 0.08
CA SER A 32 6.09 17.98 -0.54
C SER A 32 6.46 17.76 -2.00
N ARG A 33 6.26 16.54 -2.49
CA ARG A 33 6.47 16.17 -3.89
C ARG A 33 5.39 15.19 -4.32
N SER A 34 4.76 15.49 -5.46
CA SER A 34 3.88 14.54 -6.15
C SER A 34 4.73 13.45 -6.78
N VAL A 35 4.26 12.22 -6.66
CA VAL A 35 4.95 11.02 -7.14
C VAL A 35 3.95 10.13 -7.86
N ASP A 36 4.31 9.71 -9.06
CA ASP A 36 3.61 8.68 -9.80
C ASP A 36 4.26 7.32 -9.52
N MET A 37 3.43 6.28 -9.44
CA MET A 37 3.87 4.92 -9.12
C MET A 37 4.77 4.35 -10.22
N ASP A 38 4.56 4.77 -11.47
CA ASP A 38 5.39 4.42 -12.64
C ASP A 38 6.81 4.99 -12.52
N ASP A 39 6.95 6.20 -11.97
CA ASP A 39 8.26 6.83 -11.75
C ASP A 39 9.10 6.08 -10.71
N LEU A 40 8.48 5.29 -9.83
CA LEU A 40 9.21 4.48 -8.84
C LEU A 40 9.95 3.29 -9.47
N GLU A 41 9.63 2.95 -10.73
CA GLU A 41 10.42 2.01 -11.52
C GLU A 41 11.70 2.65 -12.06
N GLN A 42 11.73 3.98 -12.17
CA GLN A 42 12.88 4.74 -12.64
C GLN A 42 13.89 4.95 -11.51
N SER A 43 15.01 4.24 -11.58
CA SER A 43 16.12 4.38 -10.60
C SER A 43 16.65 5.83 -10.46
N SER A 44 16.58 6.62 -11.53
CA SER A 44 16.93 8.05 -11.52
C SER A 44 16.00 8.86 -10.62
N PHE A 45 14.70 8.59 -10.68
CA PHE A 45 13.71 9.27 -9.88
C PHE A 45 13.85 8.94 -8.38
N ILE A 46 14.16 7.67 -8.05
CA ILE A 46 14.45 7.28 -6.66
C ILE A 46 15.68 8.02 -6.12
N SER A 47 16.71 8.20 -6.95
CA SER A 47 17.90 8.96 -6.57
C SER A 47 17.58 10.45 -6.34
N GLU A 48 16.72 11.04 -7.17
CA GLU A 48 16.23 12.39 -6.95
C GLU A 48 15.41 12.53 -5.67
N LEU A 49 14.49 11.59 -5.41
CA LEU A 49 13.70 11.54 -4.17
C LEU A 49 14.58 11.47 -2.94
N LYS A 50 15.60 10.60 -2.99
CA LYS A 50 16.61 10.48 -1.95
C LYS A 50 17.28 11.82 -1.66
N SER A 51 17.74 12.54 -2.68
CA SER A 51 18.38 13.85 -2.50
C SER A 51 17.38 14.94 -2.07
N PHE A 52 16.14 14.90 -2.55
CA PHE A 52 15.13 15.91 -2.22
C PHE A 52 14.71 15.87 -0.74
N PHE A 53 14.49 14.66 -0.23
CA PHE A 53 14.09 14.39 1.16
C PHE A 53 15.26 14.09 2.10
N ASP A 54 16.49 14.06 1.60
CA ASP A 54 17.71 13.73 2.35
C ASP A 54 17.59 12.36 3.05
N LEU A 55 17.22 11.34 2.26
CA LEU A 55 17.01 9.97 2.74
C LEU A 55 18.36 9.26 2.92
N GLU A 56 18.52 8.57 4.06
CA GLU A 56 19.78 7.88 4.39
C GLU A 56 19.85 6.48 3.75
N GLU A 57 18.69 5.89 3.46
CA GLU A 57 18.57 4.55 2.89
C GLU A 57 19.12 4.45 1.45
N PRO A 58 19.55 3.26 1.01
CA PRO A 58 19.89 3.02 -0.38
C PRO A 58 18.62 3.00 -1.26
N ALA A 59 18.78 3.29 -2.56
CA ALA A 59 17.67 3.41 -3.50
C ALA A 59 16.75 2.18 -3.54
N GLY A 60 17.31 0.96 -3.42
CA GLY A 60 16.52 -0.27 -3.41
C GLY A 60 15.59 -0.37 -2.21
N ASP A 61 16.07 0.01 -1.02
CA ASP A 61 15.26 0.00 0.21
C ASP A 61 14.20 1.10 0.18
N ILE A 62 14.53 2.28 -0.33
CA ILE A 62 13.57 3.40 -0.48
C ILE A 62 12.37 2.95 -1.31
N ARG A 63 12.61 2.30 -2.45
CA ARG A 63 11.53 1.78 -3.31
C ARG A 63 10.66 0.77 -2.56
N ASN A 64 11.26 -0.21 -1.90
CA ASN A 64 10.53 -1.24 -1.18
C ASN A 64 9.67 -0.64 -0.05
N ILE A 65 10.22 0.30 0.72
CA ILE A 65 9.49 0.98 1.80
C ILE A 65 8.32 1.80 1.24
N LEU A 66 8.53 2.53 0.14
CA LEU A 66 7.46 3.30 -0.51
C LEU A 66 6.34 2.39 -1.04
N MET A 67 6.69 1.25 -1.65
CA MET A 67 5.71 0.26 -2.10
C MET A 67 4.88 -0.28 -0.94
N ASP A 68 5.52 -0.63 0.17
CA ASP A 68 4.84 -1.13 1.38
C ASP A 68 3.86 -0.08 1.93
N MET A 69 4.31 1.17 2.05
CA MET A 69 3.47 2.30 2.46
C MET A 69 2.26 2.53 1.53
N ILE A 70 2.45 2.40 0.21
CA ILE A 70 1.36 2.53 -0.76
C ILE A 70 0.34 1.40 -0.56
N VAL A 71 0.79 0.15 -0.41
CA VAL A 71 -0.08 -1.01 -0.20
C VAL A 71 -0.85 -0.88 1.12
N GLU A 72 -0.19 -0.52 2.21
CA GLU A 72 -0.85 -0.29 3.50
C GLU A 72 -1.92 0.82 3.39
N LYS A 73 -1.59 1.93 2.72
CA LYS A 73 -2.51 3.05 2.54
C LYS A 73 -3.65 2.72 1.59
N ALA A 74 -3.39 1.94 0.54
CA ALA A 74 -4.40 1.45 -0.40
C ALA A 74 -5.39 0.51 0.31
N HIS A 75 -4.90 -0.38 1.18
CA HIS A 75 -5.74 -1.26 1.98
C HIS A 75 -6.69 -0.46 2.90
N ILE A 76 -6.20 0.66 3.46
CA ILE A 76 -7.03 1.58 4.26
C ILE A 76 -8.00 2.38 3.37
N SER A 77 -7.55 2.84 2.19
CA SER A 77 -8.36 3.64 1.27
C SER A 77 -9.46 2.83 0.58
N SER A 78 -9.22 1.54 0.32
CA SER A 78 -10.23 0.61 -0.21
C SER A 78 -11.42 0.47 0.73
N ARG A 79 -11.20 0.55 2.06
CA ARG A 79 -12.30 0.60 3.04
C ARG A 79 -13.12 1.89 2.99
N PHE A 80 -12.55 2.99 2.50
CA PHE A 80 -13.23 4.29 2.45
C PHE A 80 -13.96 4.55 1.11
N VAL A 81 -13.64 3.80 0.05
CA VAL A 81 -14.24 3.92 -1.29
C VAL A 81 -15.15 2.72 -1.62
N GLU A 82 -15.74 2.08 -0.61
CA GLU A 82 -16.87 1.21 -0.87
C GLU A 82 -18.04 1.58 0.04
N GLY A 83 -19.06 2.20 -0.56
CA GLY A 83 -20.44 2.11 -0.09
C GLY A 83 -20.99 0.67 -0.14
N LYS A 84 -20.13 -0.34 0.10
CA LYS A 84 -20.45 -1.74 0.34
C LYS A 84 -19.41 -2.26 1.34
N ASN A 85 -19.92 -2.68 2.48
CA ASN A 85 -19.18 -3.21 3.61
C ASN A 85 -18.37 -4.45 3.18
N TYR A 86 -17.06 -4.30 2.93
CA TYR A 86 -16.16 -5.45 2.78
C TYR A 86 -15.75 -5.93 4.18
N GLU A 87 -16.47 -6.92 4.69
CA GLU A 87 -16.05 -7.68 5.86
C GLU A 87 -14.91 -8.63 5.45
N GLU A 88 -13.67 -8.16 5.62
CA GLU A 88 -12.53 -9.07 5.70
C GLU A 88 -12.65 -9.85 7.01
N THR A 89 -13.32 -11.01 6.97
CA THR A 89 -13.30 -11.96 8.08
C THR A 89 -11.92 -12.59 8.17
N SER A 90 -11.01 -11.87 8.82
CA SER A 90 -9.95 -12.49 9.60
C SER A 90 -10.61 -13.39 10.65
N LYS A 91 -10.53 -14.71 10.49
CA LYS A 91 -10.45 -15.67 11.61
C LYS A 91 -10.07 -17.07 11.15
N LYS A 92 -8.89 -17.50 11.61
CA LYS A 92 -8.54 -18.90 11.81
C LYS A 92 -9.67 -19.58 12.60
N GLU A 93 -10.21 -20.68 12.10
CA GLU A 93 -10.83 -21.67 12.98
C GLU A 93 -10.40 -23.09 12.58
N LYS A 94 -9.64 -23.64 13.52
CA LYS A 94 -9.32 -25.05 13.68
C LYS A 94 -10.64 -25.84 13.83
N VAL A 95 -10.58 -27.11 13.43
CA VAL A 95 -11.12 -28.26 14.19
C VAL A 95 -12.59 -28.69 13.96
N GLU A 96 -12.68 -29.97 13.61
CA GLU A 96 -13.75 -30.96 13.85
C GLU A 96 -15.15 -30.74 13.24
N ARG A 97 -15.35 -31.35 12.06
CA ARG A 97 -16.66 -31.91 11.74
C ARG A 97 -16.73 -33.34 12.29
N GLY A 98 -17.16 -33.44 13.54
CA GLY A 98 -17.66 -34.70 14.10
C GLY A 98 -18.82 -35.21 13.27
N ALA A 99 -18.63 -36.34 12.59
CA ALA A 99 -19.69 -37.08 11.94
C ALA A 99 -20.60 -37.70 13.01
N ARG A 100 -21.65 -36.96 13.40
CA ARG A 100 -22.82 -37.52 14.07
C ARG A 100 -24.06 -37.09 13.30
N SER A 101 -24.60 -38.01 12.50
CA SER A 101 -26.04 -38.06 12.26
C SER A 101 -26.49 -39.49 12.50
N LEU A 102 -27.22 -39.62 13.60
CA LEU A 102 -28.00 -40.75 14.00
C LEU A 102 -29.35 -40.69 13.25
N ASP A 103 -29.77 -41.86 12.78
CA ASP A 103 -31.12 -42.42 12.88
C ASP A 103 -32.13 -42.35 11.69
N ARG A 104 -32.62 -43.56 11.37
CA ARG A 104 -33.93 -43.99 10.86
C ARG A 104 -34.40 -43.70 9.42
N ALA A 105 -34.48 -44.77 8.64
CA ALA A 105 -35.74 -45.34 8.14
C ALA A 105 -35.61 -46.85 7.98
#